data_AF-A0A1G9IN82-F1
#
_entry.id   AF-A0A1G9IN82-F1
#
_cell.length_a   1.000
_cell.length_b   1.000
_cell.length_c   1.000
_cell.angle_alpha   90.00
_cell.angle_beta   90.00
_cell.angle_gamma   90.00
#
_symmetry.space_group_name_H-M   'P 1'
#
loop_
_entity.id
_entity.type
_entity.pdbx_description
1 polymer ?
#
loop_
_entity_poly.entity_id
_entity_poly.type
_entity_poly.pdbx_seq_one_letter_code
_entity_poly.pdbx_strand_id
1 'polypeptide(L)'
;MTTEFALDLRAARRKAGYVQGDVAHLLGMHQSTVSELETGRKLPTLTQTVTLSLIYGRSFESLFAAVMKEARRDLKKRLRGLPKNVRDHPGTLNRKASIDRLRQRLKEEAKDYGDV
;
A
#
# COMPACT_ATOMS: atom_id res chain seq x y z
N MET A 1 5.66 15.94 2.25
CA MET A 1 4.19 16.08 2.21
C MET A 1 3.64 15.04 3.17
N THR A 2 2.97 15.44 4.24
CA THR A 2 2.47 14.49 5.25
C THR A 2 1.30 13.70 4.66
N THR A 3 1.36 12.37 4.71
CA THR A 3 0.28 11.50 4.22
C THR A 3 -0.82 11.36 5.27
N GLU A 4 -2.04 11.00 4.83
CA GLU A 4 -3.14 10.67 5.74
C GLU A 4 -2.74 9.58 6.75
N PHE A 5 -2.06 8.53 6.29
CA PHE A 5 -1.47 7.51 7.15
C PHE A 5 -0.53 8.09 8.21
N ALA A 6 0.36 9.01 7.84
CA ALA A 6 1.33 9.58 8.77
C ALA A 6 0.64 10.40 9.89
N LEU A 7 -0.43 11.12 9.55
CA LEU A 7 -1.26 11.84 10.52
C LEU A 7 -2.00 10.86 11.44
N ASP A 8 -2.62 9.83 10.87
CA ASP A 8 -3.37 8.82 11.61
C ASP A 8 -2.47 8.02 12.56
N LEU A 9 -1.26 7.65 12.11
CA LEU A 9 -0.25 7.01 12.94
C LEU A 9 0.14 7.87 14.14
N ARG A 10 0.43 9.16 13.91
CA ARG A 10 0.80 10.10 14.98
C ARG A 10 -0.36 10.32 15.95
N ALA A 11 -1.60 10.36 15.46
CA ALA A 11 -2.80 10.48 16.29
C ALA A 11 -3.01 9.23 17.14
N ALA A 12 -2.91 8.03 16.55
CA ALA A 12 -3.02 6.75 17.25
C ALA A 12 -1.96 6.62 18.35
N ARG A 13 -0.71 6.98 18.05
CA ARG A 13 0.37 6.99 19.05
C ARG A 13 0.05 7.88 20.24
N ARG A 14 -0.34 9.13 19.98
CA ARG A 14 -0.67 10.09 21.04
C ARG A 14 -1.87 9.65 21.87
N LYS A 15 -2.91 9.10 21.23
CA LYS A 15 -4.09 8.55 21.92
C LYS A 15 -3.72 7.37 22.84
N ALA A 16 -2.75 6.55 22.43
CA ALA A 16 -2.24 5.45 23.24
C ALA A 16 -1.26 5.88 24.35
N GLY A 17 -0.84 7.16 24.39
CA GLY A 17 0.09 7.67 25.41
C GLY A 17 1.57 7.36 25.15
N TYR A 18 1.92 6.76 24.01
CA TYR A 18 3.30 6.40 23.69
C TYR A 18 4.13 7.59 23.20
N VAL A 19 5.41 7.64 23.57
CA VAL A 19 6.41 8.45 22.87
C VAL A 19 6.93 7.71 21.63
N GLN A 20 7.60 8.41 20.72
CA GLN A 20 8.16 7.75 19.52
C GLN A 20 9.17 6.65 19.87
N GLY A 21 9.89 6.79 20.99
CA GLY A 21 10.83 5.79 21.49
C GLY A 21 10.17 4.47 21.84
N ASP A 22 8.99 4.49 22.48
CA ASP A 22 8.24 3.28 22.84
C ASP A 22 7.85 2.50 21.59
N VAL A 23 7.28 3.20 20.61
CA VAL A 23 6.87 2.59 19.33
C VAL A 23 8.07 2.05 18.57
N ALA A 24 9.20 2.75 18.62
CA ALA A 24 10.43 2.30 17.98
C ALA A 24 10.94 1.00 18.62
N HIS A 25 10.93 0.92 19.95
CA HIS A 25 11.26 -0.29 20.68
C HIS A 25 10.32 -1.45 20.33
N LEU A 26 9.00 -1.23 20.36
CA LEU A 26 7.98 -2.23 20.01
C LEU A 26 8.09 -2.72 18.56
N LEU A 27 8.57 -1.86 17.66
CA LEU A 27 8.82 -2.20 16.26
C LEU A 27 10.22 -2.78 15.99
N GLY A 28 11.11 -2.83 17.00
CA GLY A 28 12.49 -3.27 16.83
C GLY A 28 13.31 -2.36 15.90
N MET A 29 13.09 -1.04 15.97
CA MET A 29 13.73 -0.05 15.10
C MET A 29 14.25 1.16 15.86
N HIS A 30 14.99 2.03 15.16
CA HIS A 30 15.45 3.30 15.71
C HIS A 30 14.32 4.35 15.72
N GLN A 31 14.29 5.24 16.71
CA GLN A 31 13.28 6.30 16.84
C GLN A 31 13.19 7.19 15.58
N SER A 32 14.32 7.45 14.91
CA SER A 32 14.33 8.21 13.66
C SER A 32 13.45 7.58 12.58
N THR A 33 13.33 6.25 12.54
CA THR A 33 12.43 5.56 11.60
C THR A 33 10.97 5.88 11.91
N VAL A 34 10.57 5.87 13.19
CA VAL A 34 9.20 6.27 13.59
C VAL A 34 8.93 7.73 13.21
N SER A 35 9.90 8.62 13.40
CA SER A 35 9.80 10.02 12.97
C SER A 35 9.60 10.16 11.44
N GLU A 36 10.32 9.39 10.63
CA GLU A 36 10.14 9.35 9.18
C GLU A 36 8.75 8.83 8.77
N LEU A 37 8.23 7.80 9.46
CA LEU A 37 6.89 7.29 9.25
C LEU A 37 5.82 8.36 9.58
N GLU A 38 5.92 9.01 10.75
CA GLU A 38 4.98 10.04 11.20
C GLU A 38 5.04 11.35 10.40
N THR A 39 6.11 11.57 9.63
CA THR A 39 6.24 12.71 8.71
C THR A 39 5.90 12.35 7.27
N GLY A 40 5.62 11.07 6.99
CA GLY A 40 5.35 10.58 5.64
C GLY A 40 6.57 10.57 4.73
N ARG A 41 7.80 10.74 5.27
CA ARG A 41 9.04 10.62 4.49
C ARG A 41 9.33 9.17 4.10
N LYS A 42 8.82 8.23 4.88
CA LYS A 42 8.96 6.79 4.65
C LYS A 42 7.60 6.12 4.77
N LEU A 43 7.33 5.16 3.90
CA LEU A 43 6.21 4.23 4.06
C LEU A 43 6.64 3.02 4.88
N PRO A 44 5.79 2.50 5.78
CA PRO A 44 6.09 1.28 6.50
C PRO A 44 6.04 0.08 5.55
N THR A 45 6.78 -0.97 5.90
CA THR A 45 6.63 -2.28 5.27
C THR A 45 5.33 -2.95 5.71
N LEU A 46 4.88 -3.99 5.00
CA LEU A 46 3.68 -4.77 5.41
C LEU A 46 3.81 -5.27 6.86
N THR A 47 4.97 -5.83 7.21
CA THR A 47 5.23 -6.31 8.58
C THR A 47 5.10 -5.18 9.59
N GLN A 48 5.67 -4.00 9.31
CA GLN A 48 5.56 -2.84 10.19
C GLN A 48 4.09 -2.37 10.31
N THR A 49 3.34 -2.36 9.23
CA THR A 49 1.91 -2.01 9.24
C THR A 49 1.09 -2.96 10.11
N VAL A 50 1.33 -4.28 9.98
CA VAL A 50 0.66 -5.28 10.81
C VAL A 50 1.04 -5.10 12.27
N THR A 51 2.33 -4.91 12.59
CA THR A 51 2.76 -4.68 13.97
C THR A 51 2.18 -3.39 14.55
N LEU A 52 2.15 -2.29 13.79
CA LEU A 52 1.48 -1.05 14.21
C LEU A 52 -0.02 -1.28 14.46
N SER A 53 -0.67 -2.13 13.65
CA SER A 53 -2.08 -2.47 13.82
C SER A 53 -2.31 -3.25 15.13
N LEU A 54 -1.39 -4.14 15.49
CA LEU A 54 -1.40 -4.85 16.77
C LEU A 54 -1.14 -3.91 17.96
N ILE A 55 -0.17 -2.99 17.85
CA ILE A 55 0.16 -2.03 18.90
C ILE A 55 -1.04 -1.13 19.24
N TYR A 56 -1.81 -0.71 18.23
CA TYR A 56 -2.92 0.23 18.41
C TYR A 56 -4.32 -0.40 18.39
N GLY A 57 -4.42 -1.71 18.16
CA GLY A 57 -5.70 -2.42 18.07
C GLY A 57 -6.61 -1.92 16.94
N ARG A 58 -6.05 -1.45 15.81
CA ARG A 58 -6.81 -0.92 14.67
C ARG A 58 -6.10 -1.14 13.34
N SER A 59 -6.84 -1.19 12.24
CA SER A 59 -6.24 -1.20 10.89
C SER A 59 -5.88 0.22 10.42
N PHE A 60 -4.93 0.29 9.48
CA PHE A 60 -4.53 1.52 8.78
C PHE A 60 -5.02 1.49 7.33
N GLU A 61 -6.33 1.57 7.12
CA GLU A 61 -6.97 1.46 5.79
C GLU A 61 -6.47 2.52 4.80
N SER A 62 -6.20 3.74 5.26
CA SER A 62 -5.70 4.83 4.41
C SER A 62 -4.33 4.51 3.80
N LEU A 63 -3.48 3.78 4.53
CA LEU A 63 -2.21 3.27 4.00
C LEU A 63 -2.46 2.23 2.91
N PHE A 64 -3.35 1.27 3.17
CA PHE A 64 -3.67 0.22 2.20
C PHE A 64 -4.22 0.82 0.90
N ALA A 65 -5.14 1.78 1.02
CA ALA A 65 -5.69 2.51 -0.13
C ALA A 65 -4.60 3.23 -0.93
N ALA A 66 -3.66 3.91 -0.25
CA ALA A 66 -2.55 4.60 -0.90
C ALA A 66 -1.62 3.64 -1.66
N VAL A 67 -1.23 2.53 -1.02
CA VAL A 67 -0.39 1.49 -1.63
C VAL A 67 -1.09 0.84 -2.82
N MET A 68 -2.38 0.52 -2.70
CA MET A 68 -3.18 -0.05 -3.77
C MET A 68 -3.30 0.89 -4.97
N LYS A 69 -3.52 2.19 -4.72
CA LYS A 69 -3.59 3.21 -5.78
C LYS A 69 -2.28 3.29 -6.58
N GLU A 70 -1.14 3.30 -5.89
CA GLU A 70 0.17 3.31 -6.51
C GLU A 70 0.45 2.02 -7.30
N ALA A 71 0.20 0.85 -6.68
CA ALA A 71 0.37 -0.44 -7.34
C ALA A 71 -0.48 -0.57 -8.61
N ARG A 72 -1.75 -0.14 -8.58
CA ARG A 72 -2.64 -0.12 -9.75
C ARG A 72 -2.12 0.79 -10.85
N ARG A 73 -1.69 2.01 -10.51
CA ARG A 73 -1.12 2.97 -11.46
C ARG A 73 0.07 2.36 -12.19
N ASP A 74 0.97 1.75 -11.44
CA ASP A 74 2.21 1.20 -12.00
C ASP A 74 1.95 -0.08 -12.79
N LEU A 75 1.05 -0.94 -12.31
CA LEU A 75 0.62 -2.12 -13.06
C LEU A 75 -0.04 -1.74 -14.38
N LYS A 76 -0.88 -0.70 -14.43
CA LYS A 76 -1.49 -0.18 -15.66
C LYS A 76 -0.43 0.29 -16.65
N LYS A 77 0.64 0.96 -16.19
CA LYS A 77 1.78 1.35 -17.04
C LYS A 77 2.49 0.12 -17.61
N ARG A 78 2.84 -0.86 -16.77
CA ARG A 78 3.54 -2.09 -17.17
C ARG A 78 2.70 -2.93 -18.14
N LEU A 79 1.38 -3.00 -17.92
CA LEU A 79 0.45 -3.74 -18.79
C LEU A 79 0.41 -3.22 -20.22
N ARG A 80 0.66 -1.92 -20.44
CA ARG A 80 0.78 -1.33 -21.78
C ARG A 80 2.01 -1.84 -22.54
N GLY A 81 3.10 -2.09 -21.82
CA GLY A 81 4.36 -2.60 -22.38
C GLY A 81 4.45 -4.13 -22.45
N LEU A 82 3.37 -4.84 -22.13
CA LEU A 82 3.40 -6.30 -22.10
C LEU A 82 3.63 -6.87 -23.52
N PRO A 83 4.56 -7.83 -23.71
CA PRO A 83 4.85 -8.42 -25.02
C PRO A 83 3.60 -9.01 -25.66
N LYS A 84 3.33 -8.57 -26.89
CA LYS A 84 2.20 -9.02 -27.72
C LYS A 84 2.53 -10.30 -28.49
N ASN A 85 3.78 -10.44 -28.92
CA ASN A 85 4.23 -11.55 -29.76
C ASN A 85 4.81 -12.64 -28.85
N VAL A 86 3.93 -13.48 -28.30
CA VAL A 86 4.32 -14.67 -27.54
C VAL A 86 3.98 -15.89 -28.37
N ARG A 87 4.93 -16.84 -28.46
CA ARG A 87 4.74 -18.11 -29.18
C ARG A 87 3.52 -18.83 -28.62
N ASP A 88 2.69 -19.35 -29.51
CA ASP A 88 1.53 -20.14 -29.11
C ASP A 88 1.94 -21.58 -28.76
N HIS A 89 1.55 -22.04 -27.58
CA HIS A 89 1.69 -23.40 -27.09
C HIS A 89 0.66 -23.65 -25.96
N PRO A 90 0.45 -24.90 -25.48
CA PRO A 90 -0.57 -25.18 -24.46
C PRO A 90 -0.47 -24.34 -23.17
N GLY A 91 0.72 -23.83 -22.83
CA GLY A 91 0.94 -22.94 -21.68
C GLY A 91 0.46 -21.49 -21.88
N THR A 92 0.18 -21.07 -23.11
CA THR A 92 -0.25 -19.70 -23.44
C THR A 92 -1.73 -19.57 -23.76
N LEU A 93 -2.49 -20.68 -23.76
CA LEU A 93 -3.92 -20.71 -24.13
C LEU A 93 -4.75 -19.65 -23.38
N ASN A 94 -4.50 -19.49 -22.08
CA ASN A 94 -5.24 -18.55 -21.23
C ASN A 94 -4.65 -17.13 -21.21
N ARG A 95 -3.53 -16.87 -21.89
CA ARG A 95 -2.78 -15.62 -21.77
C ARG A 95 -3.62 -14.40 -22.13
N LYS A 96 -4.26 -14.43 -23.31
CA LYS A 96 -5.09 -13.32 -23.80
C LYS A 96 -6.24 -13.02 -22.84
N ALA A 97 -7.01 -14.06 -22.49
CA ALA A 97 -8.15 -13.91 -21.57
C ALA A 97 -7.74 -13.38 -20.20
N SER A 98 -6.60 -13.84 -19.64
CA SER A 98 -6.09 -13.35 -18.36
C SER A 98 -5.64 -11.89 -18.41
N ILE A 99 -5.01 -11.46 -19.51
CA ILE A 99 -4.62 -10.06 -19.74
C ILE A 99 -5.87 -9.18 -19.86
N ASP A 100 -6.89 -9.62 -20.61
CA ASP A 100 -8.11 -8.85 -20.81
C ASP A 100 -8.92 -8.71 -19.52
N ARG A 101 -9.03 -9.78 -18.72
CA ARG A 101 -9.62 -9.71 -17.36
C ARG A 101 -8.85 -8.75 -16.45
N LEU A 102 -7.51 -8.75 -16.52
CA LEU A 102 -6.70 -7.80 -15.76
C LEU A 102 -6.95 -6.35 -16.21
N ARG A 103 -7.06 -6.09 -17.52
CA ARG A 103 -7.42 -4.77 -18.05
C ARG A 103 -8.77 -4.30 -17.53
N GLN A 104 -9.75 -5.20 -17.48
CA GLN A 104 -11.10 -4.87 -17.03
C GLN A 104 -11.13 -4.50 -15.54
N ARG A 105 -10.52 -5.33 -14.66
CA ARG A 105 -10.44 -5.02 -13.22
C ARG A 105 -9.78 -3.67 -12.93
N LEU A 106 -8.68 -3.36 -13.63
CA LEU A 106 -7.99 -2.07 -13.49
C LEU A 106 -8.77 -0.87 -14.05
N LYS A 107 -9.84 -1.08 -14.83
CA LYS A 107 -10.75 -0.02 -15.29
C LYS A 107 -11.91 0.18 -14.32
N GLU A 108 -12.51 -0.88 -13.80
CA GLU A 108 -13.66 -0.84 -12.90
C GLU A 108 -13.31 -0.16 -11.57
N GLU A 109 -12.16 -0.51 -10.99
CA GLU A 109 -11.71 0.06 -9.72
C GLU A 109 -11.31 1.55 -9.80
N ALA A 110 -11.21 2.12 -11.01
CA ALA A 110 -11.02 3.57 -11.17
C ALA A 110 -12.34 4.35 -10.97
N LYS A 111 -13.49 3.66 -10.97
CA LYS A 111 -14.80 4.26 -10.71
C LYS A 111 -15.14 4.32 -9.21
N ASP A 112 -14.65 3.39 -8.40
CA ASP A 112 -15.02 3.30 -6.97
C ASP A 112 -14.23 4.23 -6.03
N TYR A 113 -13.20 4.92 -6.52
CA TYR A 113 -12.37 5.86 -5.73
C TYR A 113 -12.43 7.31 -6.24
N GLY A 114 -13.41 7.63 -7.09
CA GLY A 114 -13.81 8.98 -7.44
C GLY A 114 -15.26 9.16 -7.04
N ASP A 115 -15.57 10.26 -6.34
CA ASP A 115 -16.89 10.69 -5.89
C ASP A 115 -17.37 10.14 -4.55
N VAL A 116 -16.70 10.56 -3.47
CA VAL A 116 -17.36 11.17 -2.28
C VAL A 116 -16.51 12.34 -1.79
#